data_AF-A0A260BSE6-F1
#
_entry.id   AF-A0A260BSE6-F1
#
_cell.length_a   1.000
_cell.length_b   1.000
_cell.length_c   1.000
_cell.angle_alpha   90.00
_cell.angle_beta   90.00
_cell.angle_gamma   90.00
#
_symmetry.space_group_name_H-M   'P 1'
#
loop_
_entity.id
_entity.type
_entity.pdbx_description
1 polymer ?
#
loop_
_entity_poly.entity_id
_entity_poly.type
_entity_poly.pdbx_seq_one_letter_code
_entity_poly.pdbx_strand_id
1 'polypeptide(L)'
;MARSHRLQVVFPEVLRTATVIETRQLGSGMRRIVLGGPQLREFSRGDYRFPALRSEGFDDFVRLFFPAETDGTVVLPTQHERTVEWPRDPRPVTRNYTVRSVDPETAQVTLDFVTHDTGIASTWGRRCRVGDSITLLGPVRSGHAPADVDWVLLVGDETALPAIARYLEEALPGRRIRVFVEVADVERELPLPTAADAEITWVHRDGVTAGTGDLLDSAVRAAPWWDGTVFAWVAGEATALKGIRRYLREDRGLPPEMVDVTGYWRRAEVLTRADDPEVPDLSGGESEPFDRLAERAEILSPFAFRAANTLRIPLHVSRGACSVESLAEATETDARALAKFVRYLRAVDVLAENSTGDLILGDIGEAMLGDDWISHWLDLDGIEARVELSITGLVDSLRTGTASASLLTGNTLTEDLEASPRLAELHHNHIADEAAFLGPALVQDYSFDGVSTLLVAGAGSGVVLGSVLSRYDGVSAGVLGLPSELDLIRRDLGKWPELEGRVVNHPQSVMSEPHVEHGNGFDAYLLLEVTGHYRDDDLALLLRNAATGLADNGKLVVVERLSNDGSFNEDQSEFDLLMLCMHGSGVRTKAEFACVAADAGLEVAASTLVGWGISVLDLRRVR
;
A
#
# COMPACT_ATOMS: atom_id res chain seq x y z
N MET A 1 -8.18 -7.26 5.28
CA MET A 1 -9.41 -6.43 5.39
C MET A 1 -9.31 -5.41 4.29
N ALA A 2 -10.31 -5.32 3.40
CA ALA A 2 -10.25 -4.38 2.27
C ALA A 2 -9.91 -2.98 2.79
N ARG A 3 -8.75 -2.46 2.40
CA ARG A 3 -8.14 -1.26 3.01
C ARG A 3 -8.96 0.02 2.81
N SER A 4 -9.99 -0.01 1.96
CA SER A 4 -10.95 1.07 1.75
C SER A 4 -12.19 0.53 1.02
N HIS A 5 -13.37 1.12 1.25
CA HIS A 5 -14.62 0.90 0.51
C HIS A 5 -14.55 1.47 -0.92
N ARG A 6 -13.53 2.27 -1.21
CA ARG A 6 -13.34 2.91 -2.52
C ARG A 6 -12.73 1.94 -3.52
N LEU A 7 -13.31 1.88 -4.72
CA LEU A 7 -12.71 1.20 -5.87
C LEU A 7 -11.32 1.79 -6.12
N GLN A 8 -10.31 0.91 -6.18
CA GLN A 8 -8.92 1.28 -6.44
C GLN A 8 -8.53 0.93 -7.87
N VAL A 9 -7.82 1.84 -8.53
CA VAL A 9 -7.15 1.62 -9.81
C VAL A 9 -5.66 1.84 -9.61
N VAL A 10 -4.83 1.03 -10.25
CA VAL A 10 -3.37 1.13 -10.17
C VAL A 10 -2.81 1.62 -11.50
N PHE A 11 -1.84 2.52 -11.42
CA PHE A 11 -1.09 3.03 -12.56
C PHE A 11 0.38 2.62 -12.46
N PRO A 12 1.10 2.48 -13.59
CA PRO A 12 2.54 2.24 -13.54
C PRO A 12 3.27 3.42 -12.88
N GLU A 13 4.36 3.13 -12.20
CA GLU A 13 5.23 4.15 -11.61
C GLU A 13 6.06 4.81 -12.72
N VAL A 14 5.70 6.03 -13.12
CA VAL A 14 6.36 6.74 -14.23
C VAL A 14 6.96 8.06 -13.77
N LEU A 15 8.28 8.20 -13.90
CA LEU A 15 9.01 9.46 -13.73
C LEU A 15 8.77 10.37 -14.93
N ARG A 16 8.21 11.55 -14.66
CA ARG A 16 7.92 12.59 -15.65
C ARG A 16 8.63 13.87 -15.26
N THR A 17 9.25 14.54 -16.22
CA THR A 17 9.66 15.93 -16.07
C THR A 17 8.55 16.83 -16.60
N ALA A 18 8.15 17.79 -15.77
CA ALA A 18 7.17 18.80 -16.13
C ALA A 18 7.73 20.20 -15.85
N THR A 19 7.20 21.19 -16.54
CA THR A 19 7.64 22.58 -16.47
C THR A 19 6.50 23.46 -15.98
N VAL A 20 6.78 24.40 -15.10
CA VAL A 20 5.81 25.40 -14.64
C VAL A 20 5.38 26.26 -15.82
N ILE A 21 4.09 26.23 -16.15
CA ILE A 21 3.50 27.03 -17.23
C ILE A 21 2.66 28.19 -16.69
N GLU A 22 2.11 28.04 -15.47
CA GLU A 22 1.34 29.06 -14.79
C GLU A 22 1.53 28.98 -13.27
N THR A 23 1.50 30.13 -12.61
CA THR A 23 1.38 30.20 -11.15
C THR A 23 0.33 31.24 -10.76
N ARG A 24 -0.53 30.93 -9.79
CA ARG A 24 -1.60 31.81 -9.33
C ARG A 24 -1.72 31.77 -7.81
N GLN A 25 -1.68 32.93 -7.15
CA GLN A 25 -1.94 33.00 -5.71
C GLN A 25 -3.44 32.80 -5.45
N LEU A 26 -3.81 31.88 -4.56
CA LEU A 26 -5.21 31.61 -4.21
C LEU A 26 -5.65 32.35 -2.94
N GLY A 27 -4.73 32.51 -2.00
CA GLY A 27 -4.91 33.23 -0.73
C GLY A 27 -3.55 33.49 -0.08
N SER A 28 -3.50 34.01 1.14
CA SER A 28 -2.22 34.28 1.84
C SER A 28 -1.39 33.01 2.09
N GLY A 29 -2.04 31.87 2.29
CA GLY A 29 -1.41 30.59 2.62
C GLY A 29 -1.30 29.58 1.49
N MET A 30 -1.78 29.88 0.28
CA MET A 30 -1.86 28.89 -0.81
C MET A 30 -1.62 29.46 -2.21
N ARG A 31 -0.84 28.73 -3.02
CA ARG A 31 -0.52 29.08 -4.41
C ARG A 31 -0.74 27.88 -5.33
N ARG A 32 -1.48 28.11 -6.41
CA ARG A 32 -1.69 27.15 -7.50
C ARG A 32 -0.53 27.19 -8.48
N ILE A 33 -0.07 26.02 -8.89
CA ILE A 33 0.97 25.83 -9.89
C ILE A 33 0.42 24.87 -10.95
N VAL A 34 0.46 25.30 -12.21
CA VAL A 34 0.13 24.45 -13.35
C VAL A 34 1.44 24.03 -14.00
N LEU A 35 1.62 22.72 -14.11
CA LEU A 35 2.76 22.08 -14.76
C LEU A 35 2.32 21.54 -16.12
N GLY A 36 3.13 21.75 -17.14
CA GLY A 36 2.91 21.25 -18.50
C GLY A 36 4.13 20.50 -19.03
N GLY A 37 3.96 19.68 -20.05
CA GLY A 37 5.09 19.06 -20.74
C GLY A 37 4.74 17.82 -21.56
N PRO A 38 5.60 17.43 -22.52
CA PRO A 38 5.33 16.29 -23.39
C PRO A 38 5.24 14.97 -22.62
N GLN A 39 5.98 14.82 -21.53
CA GLN A 39 5.94 13.61 -20.68
C GLN A 39 4.67 13.50 -19.85
N LEU A 40 3.75 14.47 -19.87
CA LEU A 40 2.41 14.33 -19.30
C LEU A 40 1.44 13.61 -20.25
N ARG A 41 1.78 13.55 -21.54
CA ARG A 41 1.13 12.66 -22.51
C ARG A 41 1.75 11.27 -22.47
N GLU A 42 1.21 10.38 -23.28
CA GLU A 42 1.90 9.13 -23.61
C GLU A 42 3.25 9.46 -24.28
N PHE A 43 4.30 8.77 -23.85
CA PHE A 43 5.65 8.98 -24.37
C PHE A 43 6.49 7.69 -24.31
N SER A 44 7.60 7.66 -25.05
CA SER A 44 8.56 6.56 -25.00
C SER A 44 9.88 7.00 -24.38
N ARG A 45 10.50 6.12 -23.60
CA ARG A 45 11.86 6.29 -23.06
C ARG A 45 12.55 4.93 -23.01
N GLY A 46 13.68 4.80 -23.70
CA GLY A 46 14.29 3.50 -23.96
C GLY A 46 13.35 2.61 -24.77
N ASP A 47 13.24 1.35 -24.38
CA ASP A 47 12.37 0.35 -25.01
C ASP A 47 10.92 0.38 -24.48
N TYR A 48 10.63 1.25 -23.51
CA TYR A 48 9.34 1.31 -22.83
C TYR A 48 8.45 2.43 -23.37
N ARG A 49 7.15 2.16 -23.43
CA ARG A 49 6.09 3.14 -23.71
C ARG A 49 5.29 3.39 -22.45
N PHE A 50 5.25 4.64 -22.01
CA PHE A 50 4.57 5.06 -20.79
C PHE A 50 3.25 5.74 -21.12
N PRO A 51 2.15 5.43 -20.40
CA PRO A 51 0.85 6.03 -20.66
C PRO A 51 0.84 7.52 -20.35
N ALA A 52 -0.21 8.23 -20.76
CA ALA A 52 -0.46 9.60 -20.31
C ALA A 52 -0.69 9.65 -18.79
N LEU A 53 -0.39 10.79 -18.17
CA LEU A 53 -0.74 11.03 -16.78
C LEU A 53 -2.27 10.97 -16.62
N ARG A 54 -2.75 10.23 -15.63
CA ARG A 54 -4.16 10.12 -15.27
C ARG A 54 -4.31 10.35 -13.78
N SER A 55 -5.48 10.82 -13.39
CA SER A 55 -5.86 10.96 -11.99
C SER A 55 -7.38 10.89 -11.88
N GLU A 56 -7.89 9.89 -11.19
CA GLU A 56 -9.32 9.56 -11.12
C GLU A 56 -9.90 9.79 -9.72
N GLY A 57 -9.04 9.85 -8.71
CA GLY A 57 -9.38 10.03 -7.31
C GLY A 57 -9.11 11.45 -6.86
N PHE A 58 -9.95 11.95 -5.96
CA PHE A 58 -9.87 13.31 -5.44
C PHE A 58 -8.65 13.55 -4.55
N ASP A 59 -8.12 12.49 -3.94
CA ASP A 59 -6.94 12.49 -3.07
C ASP A 59 -5.70 11.86 -3.72
N ASP A 60 -5.74 11.64 -5.03
CA ASP A 60 -4.57 11.22 -5.81
C ASP A 60 -3.43 12.22 -5.61
N PHE A 61 -2.21 11.72 -5.50
CA PHE A 61 -1.03 12.56 -5.38
C PHE A 61 0.06 12.17 -6.37
N VAL A 62 0.84 13.17 -6.76
CA VAL A 62 2.15 12.97 -7.39
C VAL A 62 3.23 13.21 -6.36
N ARG A 63 4.31 12.45 -6.45
CA ARG A 63 5.51 12.67 -5.67
C ARG A 63 6.46 13.56 -6.43
N LEU A 64 6.77 14.73 -5.88
CA LEU A 64 7.70 15.69 -6.44
C LEU A 64 9.10 15.50 -5.86
N PHE A 65 10.12 15.64 -6.71
CA PHE A 65 11.52 15.49 -6.33
C PHE A 65 12.19 16.86 -6.19
N PHE A 66 12.88 17.06 -5.07
CA PHE A 66 13.54 18.30 -4.70
C PHE A 66 15.05 18.09 -4.54
N PRO A 67 15.86 19.14 -4.72
CA PRO A 67 17.30 19.07 -4.49
C PRO A 67 17.61 18.83 -3.02
N ALA A 68 18.66 18.05 -2.72
CA ALA A 68 19.18 17.88 -1.37
C ALA A 68 19.70 19.21 -0.81
N GLU A 69 19.51 19.46 0.48
CA GLU A 69 19.98 20.70 1.13
C GLU A 69 21.52 20.76 1.23
N THR A 70 22.18 19.60 1.23
CA THR A 70 23.63 19.46 1.39
C THR A 70 24.41 19.98 0.18
N ASP A 71 24.01 19.60 -1.04
CA ASP A 71 24.77 19.88 -2.26
C ASP A 71 23.91 20.32 -3.46
N GLY A 72 22.59 20.42 -3.30
CA GLY A 72 21.66 20.83 -4.35
C GLY A 72 21.37 19.75 -5.40
N THR A 73 21.84 18.52 -5.23
CA THR A 73 21.61 17.43 -6.19
C THR A 73 20.20 16.88 -6.09
N VAL A 74 19.59 16.56 -7.24
CA VAL A 74 18.29 15.87 -7.27
C VAL A 74 18.56 14.39 -7.50
N VAL A 75 18.34 13.58 -6.47
CA VAL A 75 18.43 12.13 -6.56
C VAL A 75 17.11 11.59 -7.10
N LEU A 76 17.17 10.80 -8.17
CA LEU A 76 16.00 10.21 -8.82
C LEU A 76 16.09 8.68 -8.80
N PRO A 77 14.95 7.98 -8.75
CA PRO A 77 14.94 6.55 -8.91
C PRO A 77 15.19 6.14 -10.37
N THR A 78 15.60 4.89 -10.56
CA THR A 78 15.81 4.32 -11.90
C THR A 78 14.48 3.84 -12.46
N GLN A 79 14.15 4.25 -13.69
CA GLN A 79 12.89 3.87 -14.34
C GLN A 79 12.95 2.45 -14.95
N HIS A 80 11.97 1.60 -14.62
CA HIS A 80 11.67 0.35 -15.34
C HIS A 80 10.33 0.47 -16.11
N GLU A 81 9.86 -0.61 -16.76
CA GLU A 81 8.65 -0.56 -17.60
C GLU A 81 7.40 -0.11 -16.85
N ARG A 82 7.21 -0.58 -15.61
CA ARG A 82 6.01 -0.29 -14.80
C ARG A 82 6.30 0.15 -13.35
N THR A 83 7.56 0.12 -12.94
CA THR A 83 8.02 0.42 -11.57
C THR A 83 9.26 1.31 -11.60
N VAL A 84 9.68 1.80 -10.44
CA VAL A 84 10.98 2.46 -10.26
C VAL A 84 11.82 1.78 -9.17
N GLU A 85 13.12 1.79 -9.34
CA GLU A 85 14.08 1.34 -8.32
C GLU A 85 14.56 2.54 -7.49
N TRP A 86 14.29 2.50 -6.19
CA TRP A 86 14.59 3.59 -5.27
C TRP A 86 16.05 3.56 -4.79
N PRO A 87 16.79 4.67 -4.87
CA PRO A 87 18.14 4.73 -4.33
C PRO A 87 18.07 4.79 -2.79
N ARG A 88 18.86 3.94 -2.14
CA ARG A 88 18.93 3.86 -0.67
C ARG A 88 19.87 4.93 -0.07
N ASP A 89 20.91 5.33 -0.80
CA ASP A 89 21.90 6.32 -0.35
C ASP A 89 22.50 7.13 -1.54
N PRO A 90 22.35 8.48 -1.56
CA PRO A 90 21.45 9.26 -0.71
C PRO A 90 19.97 8.99 -1.06
N ARG A 91 19.08 9.10 -0.06
CA ARG A 91 17.63 8.98 -0.29
C ARG A 91 17.09 10.20 -1.04
N PRO A 92 16.15 10.04 -1.99
CA PRO A 92 15.52 11.17 -2.66
C PRO A 92 14.74 12.08 -1.71
N VAL A 93 14.97 13.38 -1.79
CA VAL A 93 14.14 14.38 -1.09
C VAL A 93 12.84 14.56 -1.86
N THR A 94 11.75 14.03 -1.31
CA THR A 94 10.45 14.01 -2.00
C THR A 94 9.31 14.54 -1.14
N ARG A 95 8.27 15.08 -1.79
CA ARG A 95 6.99 15.40 -1.15
C ARG A 95 5.83 15.03 -2.04
N ASN A 96 4.76 14.52 -1.42
CA ASN A 96 3.53 14.21 -2.12
C ASN A 96 2.67 15.46 -2.23
N TYR A 97 2.08 15.68 -3.40
CA TYR A 97 1.16 16.77 -3.67
C TYR A 97 -0.09 16.26 -4.34
N THR A 98 -1.24 16.61 -3.76
CA THR A 98 -2.55 16.28 -4.32
C THR A 98 -2.69 16.86 -5.73
N VAL A 99 -3.12 16.02 -6.65
CA VAL A 99 -3.47 16.40 -8.01
C VAL A 99 -4.82 17.11 -7.99
N ARG A 100 -4.87 18.40 -8.33
CA ARG A 100 -6.13 19.14 -8.43
C ARG A 100 -6.88 18.85 -9.71
N SER A 101 -6.17 18.72 -10.82
CA SER A 101 -6.75 18.33 -12.09
C SER A 101 -5.65 17.88 -13.05
N VAL A 102 -6.04 17.02 -14.00
CA VAL A 102 -5.22 16.69 -15.16
C VAL A 102 -6.04 17.05 -16.40
N ASP A 103 -5.46 17.84 -17.30
CA ASP A 103 -6.01 18.09 -18.62
C ASP A 103 -5.19 17.29 -19.64
N PRO A 104 -5.75 16.18 -20.19
CA PRO A 104 -5.06 15.35 -21.16
C PRO A 104 -4.94 16.02 -22.53
N GLU A 105 -5.84 16.95 -22.89
CA GLU A 105 -5.82 17.64 -24.18
C GLU A 105 -4.66 18.62 -24.24
N THR A 106 -4.41 19.37 -23.17
CA THR A 106 -3.31 20.33 -23.08
C THR A 106 -2.04 19.75 -22.46
N ALA A 107 -2.12 18.53 -21.90
CA ALA A 107 -1.04 17.88 -21.16
C ALA A 107 -0.57 18.73 -19.98
N GLN A 108 -1.52 19.05 -19.10
CA GLN A 108 -1.31 19.88 -17.92
C GLN A 108 -1.75 19.16 -16.66
N VAL A 109 -1.04 19.41 -15.56
CA VAL A 109 -1.44 18.98 -14.21
C VAL A 109 -1.41 20.18 -13.28
N THR A 110 -2.46 20.34 -12.49
CA THR A 110 -2.61 21.43 -11.53
C THR A 110 -2.35 20.92 -10.13
N LEU A 111 -1.54 21.65 -9.37
CA LEU A 111 -1.20 21.36 -7.97
C LEU A 111 -1.39 22.63 -7.12
N ASP A 112 -1.95 22.49 -5.93
CA ASP A 112 -2.09 23.60 -4.97
C ASP A 112 -1.07 23.42 -3.83
N PHE A 113 -0.25 24.45 -3.61
CA PHE A 113 0.84 24.44 -2.64
C PHE A 113 0.51 25.28 -1.43
N VAL A 114 0.72 24.72 -0.24
CA VAL A 114 0.71 25.45 1.02
C VAL A 114 2.01 26.26 1.14
N THR A 115 1.89 27.59 1.29
CA THR A 115 3.01 28.54 1.16
C THR A 115 3.43 29.25 2.44
N HIS A 116 2.97 28.85 3.63
CA HIS A 116 3.30 29.56 4.87
C HIS A 116 4.38 28.89 5.73
N ASP A 117 4.84 27.70 5.36
CA ASP A 117 5.86 26.94 6.11
C ASP A 117 7.28 27.09 5.48
N THR A 118 8.36 26.87 6.22
CA THR A 118 9.73 27.05 5.73
C THR A 118 10.29 25.82 4.99
N GLY A 119 9.58 24.70 4.98
CA GLY A 119 10.01 23.46 4.33
C GLY A 119 10.32 23.59 2.82
N ILE A 120 11.15 22.68 2.32
CA ILE A 120 11.68 22.69 0.93
C ILE A 120 10.61 22.86 -0.15
N ALA A 121 9.48 22.20 0.02
CA ALA A 121 8.37 22.19 -0.93
C ALA A 121 7.59 23.51 -0.91
N SER A 122 7.34 24.05 0.27
CA SER A 122 6.69 25.34 0.46
C SER A 122 7.58 26.47 -0.07
N THR A 123 8.89 26.36 0.17
CA THR A 123 9.90 27.28 -0.38
C THR A 123 9.96 27.22 -1.91
N TRP A 124 9.96 26.03 -2.51
CA TRP A 124 9.88 25.87 -3.96
C TRP A 124 8.57 26.45 -4.50
N GLY A 125 7.42 26.09 -3.91
CA GLY A 125 6.10 26.57 -4.33
C GLY A 125 5.97 28.10 -4.26
N ARG A 126 6.60 28.76 -3.29
CA ARG A 126 6.69 30.23 -3.22
C ARG A 126 7.58 30.86 -4.28
N ARG A 127 8.69 30.20 -4.64
CA ARG A 127 9.77 30.81 -5.44
C ARG A 127 9.73 30.44 -6.91
N CYS A 128 9.05 29.35 -7.27
CA CYS A 128 9.02 28.87 -8.63
C CYS A 128 8.43 29.91 -9.59
N ARG A 129 8.93 29.91 -10.81
CA ARG A 129 8.57 30.78 -11.91
C ARG A 129 8.20 29.96 -13.13
N VAL A 130 7.44 30.57 -14.02
CA VAL A 130 7.16 29.98 -15.34
C VAL A 130 8.49 29.66 -16.03
N GLY A 131 8.63 28.44 -16.51
CA GLY A 131 9.86 27.89 -17.09
C GLY A 131 10.69 27.00 -16.16
N ASP A 132 10.45 27.02 -14.85
CA ASP A 132 11.13 26.10 -13.92
C ASP A 132 10.64 24.66 -14.13
N SER A 133 11.55 23.69 -14.02
CA SER A 133 11.23 22.27 -14.20
C SER A 133 11.24 21.51 -12.88
N ILE A 134 10.41 20.48 -12.78
CA ILE A 134 10.34 19.57 -11.65
C ILE A 134 10.08 18.14 -12.14
N THR A 135 10.70 17.17 -11.48
CA THR A 135 10.40 15.75 -11.71
C THR A 135 9.28 15.31 -10.77
N LEU A 136 8.33 14.55 -11.32
CA LEU A 136 7.23 13.96 -10.60
C LEU A 136 7.14 12.45 -10.87
N LEU A 137 6.61 11.70 -9.90
CA LEU A 137 6.28 10.28 -9.99
C LEU A 137 4.82 10.08 -9.59
N GLY A 138 4.10 9.30 -10.40
CA GLY A 138 2.71 8.94 -10.15
C GLY A 138 1.68 9.90 -10.77
N PRO A 139 0.40 9.85 -10.33
CA PRO A 139 -0.14 8.95 -9.30
C PRO A 139 0.12 7.47 -9.62
N VAL A 140 0.39 6.66 -8.59
CA VAL A 140 0.67 5.21 -8.74
C VAL A 140 -0.56 4.35 -8.41
N ARG A 141 -1.49 4.93 -7.66
CA ARG A 141 -2.81 4.37 -7.34
C ARG A 141 -3.82 5.51 -7.33
N SER A 142 -5.07 5.16 -7.54
CA SER A 142 -6.18 6.10 -7.54
C SER A 142 -7.41 5.48 -6.91
N GLY A 143 -8.00 6.16 -5.93
CA GLY A 143 -9.21 5.74 -5.25
C GLY A 143 -10.40 6.57 -5.70
N HIS A 144 -11.38 5.95 -6.36
CA HIS A 144 -12.61 6.64 -6.76
C HIS A 144 -13.38 7.17 -5.55
N ALA A 145 -14.26 8.15 -5.77
CA ALA A 145 -15.20 8.57 -4.74
C ALA A 145 -16.02 7.36 -4.21
N PRO A 146 -16.35 7.32 -2.90
CA PRO A 146 -17.10 6.20 -2.33
C PRO A 146 -18.48 6.05 -2.99
N ALA A 147 -18.77 4.85 -3.49
CA ALA A 147 -20.09 4.46 -3.96
C ALA A 147 -20.98 4.01 -2.79
N ASP A 148 -22.31 4.07 -2.97
CA ASP A 148 -23.28 3.42 -2.08
C ASP A 148 -23.21 3.82 -0.59
N VAL A 149 -22.97 5.11 -0.33
CA VAL A 149 -23.03 5.71 1.02
C VAL A 149 -24.04 6.84 1.07
N ASP A 150 -24.74 6.97 2.20
CA ASP A 150 -25.78 7.98 2.41
C ASP A 150 -25.19 9.39 2.53
N TRP A 151 -23.99 9.51 3.09
CA TRP A 151 -23.26 10.78 3.21
C TRP A 151 -21.75 10.59 3.36
N VAL A 152 -21.00 11.67 3.15
CA VAL A 152 -19.53 11.67 3.24
C VAL A 152 -19.06 12.70 4.26
N LEU A 153 -18.11 12.30 5.10
CA LEU A 153 -17.41 13.16 6.05
C LEU A 153 -15.99 13.44 5.54
N LEU A 154 -15.67 14.71 5.29
CA LEU A 154 -14.33 15.17 4.91
C LEU A 154 -13.75 15.99 6.05
N VAL A 155 -12.55 15.63 6.51
CA VAL A 155 -11.90 16.34 7.62
C VAL A 155 -10.44 16.58 7.27
N GLY A 156 -9.93 17.78 7.51
CA GLY A 156 -8.51 17.97 7.44
C GLY A 156 -8.01 19.36 7.77
N ASP A 157 -6.71 19.55 7.67
CA ASP A 157 -6.09 20.87 7.73
C ASP A 157 -5.90 21.47 6.32
N GLU A 158 -5.29 22.64 6.25
CA GLU A 158 -5.02 23.35 4.99
C GLU A 158 -4.18 22.55 3.98
N THR A 159 -3.44 21.51 4.39
CA THR A 159 -2.73 20.60 3.48
C THR A 159 -3.67 19.61 2.79
N ALA A 160 -4.80 19.28 3.41
CA ALA A 160 -5.85 18.42 2.85
C ALA A 160 -6.87 19.19 1.99
N LEU A 161 -6.91 20.52 2.11
CA LEU A 161 -7.83 21.40 1.39
C LEU A 161 -7.82 21.20 -0.14
N PRO A 162 -6.67 20.96 -0.82
CA PRO A 162 -6.64 20.59 -2.24
C PRO A 162 -7.53 19.37 -2.59
N ALA A 163 -7.49 18.31 -1.79
CA ALA A 163 -8.28 17.10 -2.02
C ALA A 163 -9.76 17.33 -1.72
N ILE A 164 -10.05 18.03 -0.60
CA ILE A 164 -11.42 18.40 -0.21
C ILE A 164 -12.08 19.27 -1.29
N ALA A 165 -11.36 20.28 -1.80
CA ALA A 165 -11.83 21.14 -2.87
C ALA A 165 -12.12 20.35 -4.14
N ARG A 166 -11.25 19.40 -4.51
CA ARG A 166 -11.47 18.52 -5.66
C ARG A 166 -12.74 17.68 -5.49
N TYR A 167 -12.91 17.05 -4.32
CA TYR A 167 -14.08 16.24 -4.04
C TYR A 167 -15.38 17.04 -4.17
N LEU A 168 -15.41 18.23 -3.59
CA LEU A 168 -16.58 19.12 -3.61
C LEU A 168 -16.91 19.61 -5.02
N GLU A 169 -15.90 19.95 -5.84
CA GLU A 169 -16.09 20.38 -7.22
C GLU A 169 -16.63 19.24 -8.12
N GLU A 170 -16.18 18.01 -7.88
CA GLU A 170 -16.58 16.81 -8.65
C GLU A 170 -17.86 16.15 -8.12
N ALA A 171 -18.35 16.57 -6.94
CA ALA A 171 -19.51 15.96 -6.29
C ALA A 171 -20.81 16.15 -7.07
N LEU A 172 -21.60 15.07 -7.15
CA LEU A 172 -22.90 15.07 -7.81
C LEU A 172 -23.96 15.83 -6.99
N PRO A 173 -24.96 16.46 -7.65
CA PRO A 173 -26.08 17.09 -6.97
C PRO A 173 -26.82 16.15 -6.01
N GLY A 174 -27.23 16.67 -4.85
CA GLY A 174 -27.97 15.92 -3.83
C GLY A 174 -27.12 14.99 -2.95
N ARG A 175 -25.80 14.89 -3.19
CA ARG A 175 -24.90 14.18 -2.28
C ARG A 175 -24.80 14.96 -0.97
N ARG A 176 -25.06 14.32 0.16
CA ARG A 176 -24.87 14.92 1.48
C ARG A 176 -23.40 14.84 1.89
N ILE A 177 -22.80 15.99 2.17
CA ILE A 177 -21.38 16.07 2.53
C ILE A 177 -21.24 16.94 3.77
N ARG A 178 -20.41 16.53 4.71
CA ARG A 178 -19.98 17.38 5.81
C ARG A 178 -18.48 17.56 5.78
N VAL A 179 -18.04 18.80 5.96
CA VAL A 179 -16.64 19.19 5.81
C VAL A 179 -16.18 19.95 7.06
N PHE A 180 -15.04 19.55 7.60
CA PHE A 180 -14.29 20.32 8.59
C PHE A 180 -12.90 20.62 8.04
N VAL A 181 -12.55 21.90 7.91
CA VAL A 181 -11.21 22.31 7.48
C VAL A 181 -10.58 23.23 8.51
N GLU A 182 -9.45 22.81 9.08
CA GLU A 182 -8.63 23.66 9.92
C GLU A 182 -7.72 24.55 9.08
N VAL A 183 -7.81 25.87 9.30
CA VAL A 183 -6.94 26.87 8.68
C VAL A 183 -6.42 27.84 9.74
N ALA A 184 -5.34 28.57 9.45
CA ALA A 184 -4.77 29.48 10.44
C ALA A 184 -5.75 30.57 10.88
N ASP A 185 -6.50 31.13 9.93
CA ASP A 185 -7.43 32.26 10.11
C ASP A 185 -8.39 32.37 8.92
N VAL A 186 -9.36 33.29 9.02
CA VAL A 186 -10.38 33.56 7.99
C VAL A 186 -9.80 33.95 6.62
N GLU A 187 -8.59 34.52 6.57
CA GLU A 187 -7.96 34.92 5.29
C GLU A 187 -7.46 33.72 4.46
N ARG A 188 -7.42 32.53 5.09
CA ARG A 188 -7.03 31.26 4.44
C ARG A 188 -8.22 30.41 4.02
N GLU A 189 -9.45 30.88 4.24
CA GLU A 189 -10.62 30.26 3.64
C GLU A 189 -10.56 30.41 2.11
N LEU A 190 -10.79 29.30 1.41
CA LEU A 190 -10.89 29.29 -0.05
C LEU A 190 -12.35 29.06 -0.46
N PRO A 191 -12.80 29.63 -1.60
CA PRO A 191 -14.07 29.24 -2.18
C PRO A 191 -14.08 27.73 -2.48
N LEU A 192 -15.09 27.03 -1.96
CA LEU A 192 -15.31 25.60 -2.18
C LEU A 192 -16.64 25.39 -2.91
N PRO A 193 -16.71 25.70 -4.22
CA PRO A 193 -17.93 25.52 -4.98
C PRO A 193 -18.31 24.04 -5.05
N THR A 194 -19.60 23.74 -4.95
CA THR A 194 -20.12 22.39 -5.09
C THR A 194 -21.56 22.40 -5.56
N ALA A 195 -21.95 21.36 -6.30
CA ALA A 195 -23.35 21.09 -6.63
C ALA A 195 -24.06 20.24 -5.57
N ALA A 196 -23.31 19.69 -4.61
CA ALA A 196 -23.79 18.80 -3.56
C ALA A 196 -24.42 19.57 -2.38
N ASP A 197 -25.12 18.84 -1.51
CA ASP A 197 -25.67 19.36 -0.26
C ASP A 197 -24.58 19.31 0.83
N ALA A 198 -23.63 20.27 0.76
CA ALA A 198 -22.46 20.32 1.64
C ALA A 198 -22.62 21.29 2.81
N GLU A 199 -22.37 20.81 4.04
CA GLU A 199 -22.17 21.64 5.23
C GLU A 199 -20.68 21.80 5.52
N ILE A 200 -20.14 23.01 5.27
CA ILE A 200 -18.71 23.31 5.42
C ILE A 200 -18.48 24.12 6.69
N THR A 201 -17.62 23.60 7.57
CA THR A 201 -17.19 24.25 8.81
C THR A 201 -15.70 24.57 8.73
N TRP A 202 -15.36 25.86 8.78
CA TRP A 202 -13.98 26.31 8.94
C TRP A 202 -13.62 26.34 10.43
N VAL A 203 -12.49 25.73 10.77
CA VAL A 203 -11.93 25.71 12.11
C VAL A 203 -10.71 26.62 12.10
N HIS A 204 -10.80 27.79 12.73
CA HIS A 204 -9.71 28.75 12.77
C HIS A 204 -8.79 28.48 13.95
N ARG A 205 -7.48 28.44 13.70
CA ARG A 205 -6.48 28.30 14.77
C ARG A 205 -6.25 29.57 15.56
N ASP A 206 -6.47 30.74 14.95
CA ASP A 206 -6.35 32.07 15.56
C ASP A 206 -5.10 32.26 16.44
N GLY A 207 -3.94 31.81 15.91
CA GLY A 207 -2.63 31.93 16.56
C GLY A 207 -2.12 30.65 17.22
N VAL A 208 -2.92 29.58 17.29
CA VAL A 208 -2.42 28.25 17.66
C VAL A 208 -1.53 27.68 16.55
N THR A 209 -0.39 27.12 16.92
CA THR A 209 0.55 26.49 15.97
C THR A 209 -0.12 25.28 15.29
N ALA A 210 0.04 25.18 13.97
CA ALA A 210 -0.49 24.07 13.19
C ALA A 210 -0.03 22.72 13.77
N GLY A 211 -0.96 21.74 13.84
CA GLY A 211 -0.68 20.40 14.36
C GLY A 211 -0.52 20.29 15.89
N THR A 212 -0.80 21.34 16.66
CA THR A 212 -0.63 21.33 18.14
C THR A 212 -1.91 21.45 18.94
N GLY A 213 -3.00 21.85 18.29
CA GLY A 213 -4.31 22.01 18.93
C GLY A 213 -5.22 20.80 18.77
N ASP A 214 -6.31 20.80 19.52
CA ASP A 214 -7.40 19.82 19.47
C ASP A 214 -8.68 20.40 18.83
N LEU A 215 -8.58 21.58 18.20
CA LEU A 215 -9.72 22.33 17.66
C LEU A 215 -10.46 21.54 16.58
N LEU A 216 -9.73 20.92 15.65
CA LEU A 216 -10.32 20.09 14.60
C LEU A 216 -11.03 18.84 15.16
N ASP A 217 -10.40 18.13 16.12
CA ASP A 217 -11.01 16.98 16.81
C ASP A 217 -12.28 17.39 17.57
N SER A 218 -12.20 18.50 18.32
CA SER A 218 -13.32 19.06 19.08
C SER A 218 -14.49 19.45 18.18
N ALA A 219 -14.23 20.09 17.03
CA ALA A 219 -15.26 20.47 16.07
C ALA A 219 -15.97 19.24 15.48
N VAL A 220 -15.22 18.21 15.12
CA VAL A 220 -15.77 16.95 14.59
C VAL A 220 -16.63 16.22 15.64
N ARG A 221 -16.19 16.19 16.90
CA ARG A 221 -16.94 15.56 18.00
C ARG A 221 -18.21 16.31 18.38
N ALA A 222 -18.19 17.64 18.30
CA ALA A 222 -19.34 18.48 18.65
C ALA A 222 -20.46 18.45 17.60
N ALA A 223 -20.16 18.03 16.37
CA ALA A 223 -21.10 18.06 15.26
C ALA A 223 -22.22 16.99 15.40
N PRO A 224 -23.49 17.31 15.07
CA PRO A 224 -24.58 16.34 15.13
C PRO A 224 -24.41 15.20 14.12
N TRP A 225 -24.31 13.94 14.53
CA TRP A 225 -24.16 12.84 13.59
C TRP A 225 -25.42 12.62 12.72
N TRP A 226 -25.24 12.41 11.41
CA TRP A 226 -26.37 12.10 10.52
C TRP A 226 -26.64 10.59 10.47
N ASP A 227 -27.91 10.23 10.33
CA ASP A 227 -28.32 8.85 10.09
C ASP A 227 -27.83 8.34 8.72
N GLY A 228 -27.64 7.02 8.61
CA GLY A 228 -27.21 6.34 7.39
C GLY A 228 -25.74 5.92 7.37
N THR A 229 -25.34 5.27 6.29
CA THR A 229 -23.98 4.79 6.04
C THR A 229 -23.08 5.96 5.67
N VAL A 230 -21.97 6.12 6.41
CA VAL A 230 -20.98 7.17 6.17
C VAL A 230 -19.67 6.60 5.64
N PHE A 231 -19.07 7.31 4.70
CA PHE A 231 -17.64 7.18 4.42
C PHE A 231 -16.90 8.41 4.97
N ALA A 232 -15.85 8.18 5.75
CA ALA A 232 -15.04 9.24 6.34
C ALA A 232 -13.64 9.29 5.71
N TRP A 233 -13.27 10.45 5.18
CA TRP A 233 -11.92 10.72 4.67
C TRP A 233 -11.29 11.85 5.49
N VAL A 234 -10.11 11.57 6.04
CA VAL A 234 -9.42 12.44 6.98
C VAL A 234 -7.95 12.60 6.57
N ALA A 235 -7.45 13.83 6.45
CA ALA A 235 -6.05 14.07 6.16
C ALA A 235 -5.49 15.36 6.79
N GLY A 236 -4.18 15.40 7.06
CA GLY A 236 -3.54 16.50 7.79
C GLY A 236 -2.34 16.05 8.61
N GLU A 237 -2.04 16.76 9.71
CA GLU A 237 -0.92 16.44 10.59
C GLU A 237 -1.10 15.07 11.28
N ALA A 238 -0.15 14.16 11.08
CA ALA A 238 -0.27 12.74 11.43
C ALA A 238 -0.64 12.47 12.90
N THR A 239 -0.18 13.29 13.85
CA THR A 239 -0.43 13.12 15.28
C THR A 239 -1.78 13.69 15.68
N ALA A 240 -2.16 14.85 15.16
CA ALA A 240 -3.44 15.50 15.40
C ALA A 240 -4.64 14.64 14.96
N LEU A 241 -4.48 13.82 13.92
CA LEU A 241 -5.54 12.94 13.41
C LEU A 241 -5.83 11.71 14.27
N LYS A 242 -4.94 11.34 15.21
CA LYS A 242 -5.09 10.12 16.02
C LYS A 242 -6.40 10.12 16.82
N GLY A 243 -6.75 11.27 17.41
CA GLY A 243 -7.99 11.45 18.17
C GLY A 243 -9.24 11.23 17.31
N ILE A 244 -9.23 11.78 16.09
CA ILE A 244 -10.33 11.68 15.12
C ILE A 244 -10.48 10.24 14.63
N ARG A 245 -9.36 9.58 14.28
CA ARG A 245 -9.39 8.17 13.85
C ARG A 245 -10.01 7.27 14.93
N ARG A 246 -9.57 7.43 16.18
CA ARG A 246 -10.10 6.68 17.33
C ARG A 246 -11.59 6.93 17.50
N TYR A 247 -12.03 8.19 17.43
CA TYR A 247 -13.44 8.54 17.52
C TYR A 247 -14.30 7.87 16.43
N LEU A 248 -13.84 7.88 15.18
CA LEU A 248 -14.58 7.30 14.07
C LEU A 248 -14.72 5.78 14.21
N ARG A 249 -13.66 5.08 14.65
CA ARG A 249 -13.64 3.63 14.71
C ARG A 249 -14.17 3.05 16.01
N GLU A 250 -13.80 3.63 17.14
CA GLU A 250 -14.17 3.11 18.47
C GLU A 250 -15.49 3.72 18.94
N ASP A 251 -15.58 5.06 18.98
CA ASP A 251 -16.76 5.75 19.55
C ASP A 251 -17.96 5.69 18.60
N ARG A 252 -17.73 5.79 17.27
CA ARG A 252 -18.78 5.69 16.23
C ARG A 252 -18.92 4.30 15.64
N GLY A 253 -18.01 3.38 15.94
CA GLY A 253 -18.09 1.98 15.50
C GLY A 253 -18.01 1.79 13.99
N LEU A 254 -17.40 2.73 13.24
CA LEU A 254 -17.29 2.60 11.79
C LEU A 254 -16.32 1.46 11.44
N PRO A 255 -16.69 0.60 10.46
CA PRO A 255 -15.80 -0.46 10.03
C PRO A 255 -14.56 0.14 9.32
N PRO A 256 -13.38 -0.49 9.40
CA PRO A 256 -12.13 0.07 8.88
C PRO A 256 -12.18 0.51 7.42
N GLU A 257 -12.88 -0.25 6.56
CA GLU A 257 -13.07 0.06 5.14
C GLU A 257 -13.84 1.37 4.89
N MET A 258 -14.62 1.87 5.86
CA MET A 258 -15.37 3.11 5.73
C MET A 258 -14.61 4.34 6.26
N VAL A 259 -13.35 4.18 6.69
CA VAL A 259 -12.56 5.23 7.33
C VAL A 259 -11.14 5.28 6.76
N ASP A 260 -10.89 6.28 5.91
CA ASP A 260 -9.58 6.58 5.36
C ASP A 260 -8.94 7.74 6.15
N VAL A 261 -7.81 7.50 6.83
CA VAL A 261 -7.07 8.54 7.57
C VAL A 261 -5.61 8.57 7.15
N THR A 262 -5.19 9.65 6.48
CA THR A 262 -3.83 9.78 5.93
C THR A 262 -3.09 10.97 6.54
N GLY A 263 -1.95 10.73 7.18
CA GLY A 263 -1.04 11.79 7.60
C GLY A 263 -0.32 12.40 6.41
N TYR A 264 -0.63 13.66 6.07
CA TYR A 264 -0.02 14.38 4.94
C TYR A 264 1.34 14.98 5.30
N TRP A 265 1.50 15.36 6.56
CA TRP A 265 2.75 15.87 7.10
C TRP A 265 2.87 15.47 8.56
N ARG A 266 4.08 15.53 9.09
CA ARG A 266 4.37 15.39 10.51
C ARG A 266 5.20 16.59 10.91
N ARG A 267 4.85 17.21 12.03
CA ARG A 267 5.71 18.23 12.62
C ARG A 267 7.00 17.56 13.07
N ALA A 268 8.14 18.00 12.54
CA ALA A 268 9.45 17.55 13.00
C ALA A 268 9.99 18.56 14.03
N GLU A 269 10.51 18.08 15.16
CA GLU A 269 11.51 18.84 15.91
C GLU A 269 12.83 18.75 15.14
N VAL A 270 13.35 19.88 14.68
CA VAL A 270 14.70 19.92 14.11
C VAL A 270 15.66 19.74 15.29
N LEU A 271 16.34 18.60 15.36
CA LEU A 271 17.46 18.41 16.28
C LEU A 271 18.61 19.30 15.80
N THR A 272 18.81 20.39 16.52
CA THR A 272 19.90 21.33 16.30
C THR A 272 21.10 20.90 17.12
N ARG A 273 22.32 21.21 16.67
CA ARG A 273 23.51 20.89 17.47
C ARG A 273 23.41 21.53 18.86
N ALA A 274 23.87 20.81 19.89
CA ALA A 274 23.81 21.29 21.29
C ALA A 274 24.60 22.61 21.50
N ASP A 275 25.58 22.87 20.64
CA ASP A 275 26.42 24.06 20.62
C ASP A 275 25.98 25.12 19.61
N ASP A 276 25.11 24.79 18.65
CA ASP A 276 24.58 25.76 17.68
C ASP A 276 23.13 25.42 17.24
N PRO A 277 22.12 26.10 17.82
CA PRO A 277 20.71 25.90 17.52
C PRO A 277 20.28 26.25 16.08
N GLU A 278 21.14 26.88 15.28
CA GLU A 278 20.81 27.23 13.89
C GLU A 278 21.37 26.22 12.87
N VAL A 279 22.21 25.27 13.32
CA VAL A 279 22.89 24.29 12.47
C VAL A 279 22.27 22.90 12.65
N PRO A 280 21.70 22.30 11.58
CA PRO A 280 21.28 20.90 11.60
C PRO A 280 22.48 19.98 11.84
N ASP A 281 22.34 18.99 12.72
CA ASP A 281 23.41 18.02 12.96
C ASP A 281 23.49 17.00 11.81
N LEU A 282 24.38 17.26 10.86
CA LEU A 282 24.57 16.45 9.64
C LEU A 282 25.72 15.45 9.76
N SER A 283 26.09 14.99 10.96
CA SER A 283 27.19 14.02 11.13
C SER A 283 26.80 12.60 10.69
N GLY A 284 26.43 12.44 9.42
CA GLY A 284 26.51 11.18 8.68
C GLY A 284 27.81 11.16 7.89
N GLY A 285 28.93 11.00 8.59
CA GLY A 285 30.21 10.66 7.94
C GLY A 285 30.09 9.28 7.31
N GLU A 286 30.70 9.08 6.14
CA GLU A 286 30.79 7.77 5.49
C GLU A 286 31.17 6.70 6.52
N SER A 287 30.21 5.85 6.84
CA SER A 287 30.37 4.75 7.79
C SER A 287 31.42 3.77 7.25
N GLU A 288 32.48 3.51 8.04
CA GLU A 288 33.55 2.59 7.65
C GLU A 288 32.91 1.24 7.29
N PRO A 289 33.51 0.40 6.42
CA PRO A 289 32.93 -0.89 6.03
C PRO A 289 32.48 -1.77 7.22
N PHE A 290 33.13 -1.63 8.37
CA PHE A 290 32.74 -2.31 9.60
C PHE A 290 31.45 -1.76 10.22
N ASP A 291 31.28 -0.44 10.26
CA ASP A 291 30.09 0.20 10.82
C ASP A 291 28.85 -0.13 9.96
N ARG A 292 29.00 -0.12 8.63
CA ARG A 292 27.94 -0.58 7.71
C ARG A 292 27.58 -2.04 7.94
N LEU A 293 28.57 -2.90 8.17
CA LEU A 293 28.30 -4.30 8.49
C LEU A 293 27.59 -4.44 9.84
N ALA A 294 28.03 -3.71 10.86
CA ALA A 294 27.45 -3.74 12.19
C ALA A 294 25.99 -3.26 12.18
N GLU A 295 25.69 -2.17 11.47
CA GLU A 295 24.33 -1.68 11.26
C GLU A 295 23.45 -2.70 10.53
N ARG A 296 23.95 -3.31 9.45
CA ARG A 296 23.20 -4.28 8.63
C ARG A 296 23.00 -5.63 9.32
N ALA A 297 23.88 -6.00 10.25
CA ALA A 297 23.78 -7.24 11.02
C ALA A 297 22.99 -7.08 12.34
N GLU A 298 22.53 -5.87 12.65
CA GLU A 298 21.75 -5.60 13.86
C GLU A 298 20.38 -6.26 13.76
N ILE A 299 20.04 -7.09 14.75
CA ILE A 299 18.74 -7.76 14.84
C ILE A 299 17.92 -7.33 16.06
N LEU A 300 18.54 -6.65 17.04
CA LEU A 300 17.91 -6.40 18.32
C LEU A 300 16.76 -5.40 18.18
N SER A 301 16.95 -4.31 17.43
CA SER A 301 15.93 -3.27 17.25
C SER A 301 14.70 -3.80 16.50
N PRO A 302 14.83 -4.51 15.35
CA PRO A 302 13.69 -5.13 14.69
C PRO A 302 12.86 -6.07 15.57
N PHE A 303 13.50 -6.87 16.44
CA PHE A 303 12.78 -7.77 17.36
C PHE A 303 12.17 -7.02 18.54
N ALA A 304 12.84 -5.99 19.06
CA ALA A 304 12.31 -5.14 20.11
C ALA A 304 11.06 -4.37 19.66
N PHE A 305 11.06 -3.83 18.44
CA PHE A 305 9.88 -3.15 17.89
C PHE A 305 8.69 -4.10 17.75
N ARG A 306 8.94 -5.32 17.25
CA ARG A 306 7.92 -6.38 17.17
C ARG A 306 7.39 -6.76 18.55
N ALA A 307 8.26 -6.98 19.54
CA ALA A 307 7.85 -7.29 20.90
C ALA A 307 7.04 -6.17 21.55
N ALA A 308 7.46 -4.90 21.38
CA ALA A 308 6.73 -3.75 21.90
C ALA A 308 5.35 -3.57 21.24
N ASN A 309 5.26 -3.81 19.93
CA ASN A 309 3.99 -3.79 19.21
C ASN A 309 3.06 -4.95 19.62
N THR A 310 3.59 -6.17 19.73
CA THR A 310 2.84 -7.37 20.14
C THR A 310 2.24 -7.19 21.53
N LEU A 311 3.04 -6.67 22.48
CA LEU A 311 2.58 -6.30 23.82
C LEU A 311 1.76 -5.01 23.86
N ARG A 312 1.51 -4.37 22.71
CA ARG A 312 0.73 -3.13 22.58
C ARG A 312 1.26 -1.99 23.48
N ILE A 313 2.56 -1.97 23.79
CA ILE A 313 3.17 -0.98 24.71
C ILE A 313 2.91 0.46 24.25
N PRO A 314 3.15 0.86 22.99
CA PRO A 314 2.84 2.22 22.56
C PRO A 314 1.36 2.58 22.74
N LEU A 315 0.45 1.62 22.50
CA LEU A 315 -0.99 1.84 22.64
C LEU A 315 -1.37 2.07 24.12
N HIS A 316 -0.84 1.27 25.03
CA HIS A 316 -1.11 1.43 26.47
C HIS A 316 -0.57 2.75 27.01
N VAL A 317 0.64 3.16 26.62
CA VAL A 317 1.19 4.47 26.99
C VAL A 317 0.31 5.61 26.45
N SER A 318 -0.14 5.53 25.20
CA SER A 318 -1.07 6.52 24.62
C SER A 318 -2.42 6.60 25.34
N ARG A 319 -2.78 5.55 26.09
CA ARG A 319 -4.00 5.43 26.90
C ARG A 319 -3.77 5.73 28.39
N GLY A 320 -2.58 6.18 28.77
CA GLY A 320 -2.29 6.65 30.14
C GLY A 320 -1.60 5.63 31.06
N ALA A 321 -1.09 4.51 30.54
CA ALA A 321 -0.19 3.63 31.29
C ALA A 321 1.23 4.25 31.33
N CYS A 322 1.42 5.19 32.24
CA CYS A 322 2.60 6.07 32.27
C CYS A 322 3.73 5.60 33.21
N SER A 323 3.66 4.39 33.76
CA SER A 323 4.70 3.82 34.62
C SER A 323 5.01 2.38 34.25
N VAL A 324 6.16 1.87 34.70
CA VAL A 324 6.51 0.46 34.48
C VAL A 324 5.47 -0.46 35.13
N GLU A 325 4.97 -0.11 36.31
CA GLU A 325 3.98 -0.89 37.05
C GLU A 325 2.63 -0.92 36.31
N SER A 326 2.15 0.24 35.85
CA SER A 326 0.88 0.31 35.10
C SER A 326 0.98 -0.36 33.72
N LEU A 327 2.14 -0.27 33.05
CA LEU A 327 2.38 -1.02 31.81
C LEU A 327 2.49 -2.51 32.05
N ALA A 328 3.16 -2.95 33.12
CA ALA A 328 3.27 -4.37 33.45
C ALA A 328 1.89 -4.98 33.73
N GLU A 329 1.03 -4.25 34.45
CA GLU A 329 -0.37 -4.63 34.65
C GLU A 329 -1.15 -4.68 33.33
N ALA A 330 -1.06 -3.63 32.50
CA ALA A 330 -1.80 -3.54 31.25
C ALA A 330 -1.38 -4.56 30.19
N THR A 331 -0.12 -4.98 30.22
CA THR A 331 0.47 -5.96 29.27
C THR A 331 0.55 -7.38 29.83
N GLU A 332 0.14 -7.59 31.08
CA GLU A 332 0.26 -8.86 31.80
C GLU A 332 1.71 -9.41 31.84
N THR A 333 2.69 -8.53 32.04
CA THR A 333 4.12 -8.87 32.05
C THR A 333 4.77 -8.76 33.43
N ASP A 334 5.92 -9.42 33.62
CA ASP A 334 6.73 -9.25 34.83
C ASP A 334 7.34 -7.83 34.86
N ALA A 335 7.01 -7.06 35.90
CA ALA A 335 7.44 -5.67 36.03
C ALA A 335 8.97 -5.50 36.01
N ARG A 336 9.73 -6.46 36.55
CA ARG A 336 11.20 -6.37 36.55
C ARG A 336 11.78 -6.60 35.17
N ALA A 337 11.24 -7.54 34.40
CA ALA A 337 11.60 -7.78 33.01
C ALA A 337 11.22 -6.58 32.15
N LEU A 338 9.98 -6.09 32.29
CA LEU A 338 9.49 -4.93 31.57
C LEU A 338 10.32 -3.68 31.88
N ALA A 339 10.74 -3.46 33.12
CA ALA A 339 11.64 -2.35 33.49
C ALA A 339 12.94 -2.35 32.67
N LYS A 340 13.50 -3.53 32.35
CA LYS A 340 14.70 -3.63 31.51
C LYS A 340 14.38 -3.27 30.07
N PHE A 341 13.24 -3.75 29.58
CA PHE A 341 12.80 -3.50 28.22
C PHE A 341 12.45 -2.03 28.00
N VAL A 342 11.74 -1.39 28.93
CA VAL A 342 11.43 0.05 28.91
C VAL A 342 12.71 0.89 28.82
N ARG A 343 13.78 0.54 29.55
CA ARG A 343 15.07 1.26 29.40
C ARG A 343 15.62 1.17 27.98
N TYR A 344 15.50 0.02 27.34
CA TYR A 344 15.92 -0.14 25.94
C TYR A 344 14.98 0.61 24.99
N LEU A 345 13.66 0.48 25.15
CA LEU A 345 12.66 1.22 24.35
C LEU A 345 12.85 2.73 24.42
N ARG A 346 13.36 3.24 25.55
CA ARG A 346 13.76 4.64 25.66
C ARG A 346 15.04 4.99 24.92
N ALA A 347 16.01 4.09 24.88
CA ALA A 347 17.25 4.29 24.15
C ALA A 347 17.06 4.27 22.62
N VAL A 348 16.03 3.57 22.13
CA VAL A 348 15.66 3.51 20.71
C VAL A 348 14.42 4.35 20.36
N ASP A 349 14.07 5.30 21.25
CA ASP A 349 13.04 6.32 21.02
C ASP A 349 11.62 5.77 20.72
N VAL A 350 11.32 4.57 21.20
CA VAL A 350 9.95 4.06 21.25
C VAL A 350 9.20 4.70 22.42
N LEU A 351 9.87 4.87 23.55
CA LEU A 351 9.33 5.55 24.72
C LEU A 351 10.22 6.74 25.09
N ALA A 352 9.67 7.72 25.79
CA ALA A 352 10.42 8.80 26.41
C ALA A 352 9.94 8.98 27.86
N GLU A 353 10.58 9.88 28.60
CA GLU A 353 10.17 10.26 29.95
C GLU A 353 9.97 11.77 29.96
N ASN A 354 8.83 12.22 30.47
CA ASN A 354 8.53 13.64 30.58
C ASN A 354 9.19 14.26 31.83
N SER A 355 8.95 15.55 32.07
CA SER A 355 9.50 16.27 33.21
C SER A 355 9.00 15.82 34.60
N THR A 356 7.89 15.06 34.66
CA THR A 356 7.33 14.51 35.90
C THR A 356 7.82 13.09 36.19
N GLY A 357 8.61 12.50 35.28
CA GLY A 357 9.11 11.14 35.39
C GLY A 357 8.18 10.07 34.81
N ASP A 358 7.09 10.50 34.16
CA ASP A 358 6.10 9.63 33.54
C ASP A 358 6.57 9.19 32.15
N LEU A 359 6.28 7.93 31.81
CA LEU A 359 6.53 7.38 30.48
C LEU A 359 5.56 8.01 29.47
N ILE A 360 6.12 8.51 28.38
CA ILE A 360 5.42 9.02 27.20
C ILE A 360 5.94 8.31 25.95
N LEU A 361 5.34 8.55 24.79
CA LEU A 361 5.85 8.02 23.53
C LEU A 361 7.06 8.83 23.04
N GLY A 362 8.06 8.13 22.50
CA GLY A 362 9.10 8.74 21.66
C GLY A 362 8.68 8.75 20.18
N ASP A 363 9.51 9.28 19.28
CA ASP A 363 9.11 9.49 17.88
C ASP A 363 8.80 8.20 17.14
N ILE A 364 9.55 7.13 17.44
CA ILE A 364 9.34 5.79 16.88
C ILE A 364 8.06 5.18 17.45
N GLY A 365 7.81 5.33 18.76
CA GLY A 365 6.58 4.82 19.38
C GLY A 365 5.33 5.49 18.83
N GLU A 366 5.41 6.79 18.55
CA GLU A 366 4.35 7.52 17.87
C GLU A 366 4.12 7.05 16.43
N ALA A 367 5.18 6.69 15.70
CA ALA A 367 5.10 6.14 14.35
C ALA A 367 4.52 4.73 14.35
N MET A 368 4.80 3.92 15.38
CA MET A 368 4.23 2.60 15.58
C MET A 368 2.71 2.64 15.80
N LEU A 369 2.17 3.75 16.31
CA LEU A 369 0.73 4.03 16.40
C LEU A 369 0.14 4.66 15.14
N GLY A 370 0.89 4.65 14.03
CA GLY A 370 0.49 5.18 12.74
C GLY A 370 -0.64 4.37 12.09
N ASP A 371 -0.48 4.02 10.83
CA ASP A 371 -1.47 3.19 10.12
C ASP A 371 -1.57 1.77 10.72
N ASP A 372 -2.75 1.15 10.65
CA ASP A 372 -3.00 -0.21 11.13
C ASP A 372 -2.05 -1.23 10.51
N TRP A 373 -1.59 -0.95 9.29
CA TRP A 373 -0.61 -1.78 8.60
C TRP A 373 0.65 -1.99 9.44
N ILE A 374 1.15 -0.95 10.12
CA ILE A 374 2.34 -1.07 10.97
C ILE A 374 2.06 -1.99 12.16
N SER A 375 0.86 -1.89 12.73
CA SER A 375 0.48 -2.73 13.85
C SER A 375 0.36 -4.20 13.45
N HIS A 376 -0.22 -4.52 12.30
CA HIS A 376 -0.28 -5.90 11.80
C HIS A 376 1.10 -6.44 11.40
N TRP A 377 1.88 -5.63 10.70
CA TRP A 377 3.23 -5.99 10.25
C TRP A 377 4.16 -6.41 11.41
N LEU A 378 4.12 -5.66 12.51
CA LEU A 378 5.00 -5.89 13.66
C LEU A 378 4.43 -6.86 14.70
N ASP A 379 3.22 -7.38 14.53
CA ASP A 379 2.57 -8.28 15.52
C ASP A 379 3.12 -9.70 15.37
N LEU A 380 3.84 -10.21 16.38
CA LEU A 380 4.41 -11.56 16.37
C LEU A 380 3.34 -12.66 16.38
N ASP A 381 2.11 -12.33 16.79
CA ASP A 381 0.96 -13.23 16.70
C ASP A 381 0.24 -13.13 15.33
N GLY A 382 0.61 -12.14 14.52
CA GLY A 382 0.07 -11.89 13.18
C GLY A 382 0.72 -12.71 12.08
N ILE A 383 0.12 -12.72 10.89
CA ILE A 383 0.62 -13.49 9.76
C ILE A 383 1.83 -12.83 9.09
N GLU A 384 1.87 -11.51 9.02
CA GLU A 384 2.97 -10.76 8.39
C GLU A 384 4.31 -11.08 9.06
N ALA A 385 4.35 -11.08 10.40
CA ALA A 385 5.55 -11.45 11.13
C ALA A 385 5.90 -12.94 10.96
N ARG A 386 4.92 -13.84 10.86
CA ARG A 386 5.15 -15.29 10.63
C ARG A 386 5.80 -15.52 9.27
N VAL A 387 5.29 -14.85 8.25
CA VAL A 387 5.84 -14.86 6.89
C VAL A 387 7.28 -14.35 6.92
N GLU A 388 7.52 -13.11 7.37
CA GLU A 388 8.85 -12.51 7.37
C GLU A 388 9.88 -13.29 8.20
N LEU A 389 9.48 -13.80 9.37
CA LEU A 389 10.39 -14.53 10.26
C LEU A 389 10.69 -15.95 9.77
N SER A 390 10.06 -16.43 8.69
CA SER A 390 10.52 -17.64 7.99
C SER A 390 11.98 -17.51 7.55
N ILE A 391 12.47 -16.28 7.29
CA ILE A 391 13.88 -16.00 6.93
C ILE A 391 14.88 -16.49 8.00
N THR A 392 14.43 -16.69 9.24
CA THR A 392 15.29 -17.20 10.31
C THR A 392 15.75 -18.65 10.07
N GLY A 393 15.06 -19.40 9.21
CA GLY A 393 15.46 -20.74 8.76
C GLY A 393 16.40 -20.75 7.54
N LEU A 394 16.81 -19.59 7.02
CA LEU A 394 17.57 -19.44 5.77
C LEU A 394 18.79 -20.37 5.66
N VAL A 395 19.55 -20.56 6.74
CA VAL A 395 20.72 -21.45 6.72
C VAL A 395 20.34 -22.89 6.36
N ASP A 396 19.24 -23.40 6.91
CA ASP A 396 18.79 -24.77 6.65
C ASP A 396 18.16 -24.87 5.25
N SER A 397 17.41 -23.86 4.82
CA SER A 397 16.93 -23.78 3.44
C SER A 397 18.07 -23.74 2.41
N LEU A 398 19.15 -22.99 2.66
CA LEU A 398 20.33 -22.98 1.78
C LEU A 398 21.07 -24.32 1.73
N ARG A 399 21.03 -25.11 2.82
CA ARG A 399 21.66 -26.44 2.88
C ARG A 399 20.86 -27.52 2.18
N THR A 400 19.53 -27.41 2.19
CA THR A 400 18.60 -28.47 1.80
C THR A 400 17.86 -28.18 0.50
N GLY A 401 17.74 -26.90 0.15
CA GLY A 401 16.87 -26.41 -0.92
C GLY A 401 15.38 -26.58 -0.61
N THR A 402 14.97 -26.76 0.65
CA THR A 402 13.56 -26.92 1.05
C THR A 402 13.12 -25.77 1.96
N ALA A 403 11.81 -25.66 2.19
CA ALA A 403 11.27 -24.83 3.26
C ALA A 403 11.90 -25.23 4.60
N SER A 404 12.04 -24.27 5.51
CA SER A 404 12.67 -24.48 6.81
C SER A 404 11.82 -23.96 7.95
N ALA A 405 12.00 -24.55 9.12
CA ALA A 405 11.34 -24.10 10.32
C ALA A 405 11.87 -22.72 10.75
N SER A 406 10.96 -21.83 11.14
CA SER A 406 11.34 -20.55 11.71
C SER A 406 11.87 -20.73 13.14
N LEU A 407 12.80 -19.87 13.57
CA LEU A 407 13.24 -19.78 14.96
C LEU A 407 12.15 -19.27 15.90
N LEU A 408 11.08 -18.65 15.37
CA LEU A 408 9.97 -18.15 16.16
C LEU A 408 9.13 -19.30 16.72
N THR A 409 8.86 -20.31 15.90
CA THR A 409 7.83 -21.33 16.19
C THR A 409 8.39 -22.75 16.20
N GLY A 410 9.54 -22.96 15.56
CA GLY A 410 10.11 -24.29 15.34
C GLY A 410 9.41 -25.10 14.25
N ASN A 411 8.44 -24.50 13.54
CA ASN A 411 7.70 -25.10 12.44
C ASN A 411 7.93 -24.33 11.14
N THR A 412 7.67 -24.99 10.01
CA THR A 412 7.52 -24.32 8.71
C THR A 412 6.23 -23.49 8.69
N LEU A 413 6.15 -22.51 7.77
CA LEU A 413 4.93 -21.71 7.61
C LEU A 413 3.72 -22.60 7.31
N THR A 414 3.86 -23.60 6.44
CA THR A 414 2.79 -24.54 6.10
C THR A 414 2.25 -25.27 7.33
N GLU A 415 3.13 -25.80 8.19
CA GLU A 415 2.72 -26.47 9.43
C GLU A 415 2.00 -25.53 10.39
N ASP A 416 2.44 -24.27 10.51
CA ASP A 416 1.76 -23.26 11.32
C ASP A 416 0.37 -22.91 10.79
N LEU A 417 0.20 -22.82 9.46
CA LEU A 417 -1.09 -22.56 8.81
C LEU A 417 -2.05 -23.75 8.97
N GLU A 418 -1.57 -24.98 8.81
CA GLU A 418 -2.35 -26.21 9.00
C GLU A 418 -2.82 -26.37 10.47
N ALA A 419 -1.97 -25.99 11.42
CA ALA A 419 -2.28 -26.09 12.85
C ALA A 419 -3.27 -25.01 13.34
N SER A 420 -3.46 -23.92 12.60
CA SER A 420 -4.25 -22.77 13.05
C SER A 420 -5.17 -22.23 11.94
N PRO A 421 -6.48 -22.56 11.98
CA PRO A 421 -7.48 -22.00 11.07
C PRO A 421 -7.49 -20.46 11.07
N ARG A 422 -7.19 -19.85 12.23
CA ARG A 422 -7.08 -18.39 12.35
C ARG A 422 -5.89 -17.84 11.55
N LEU A 423 -4.72 -18.48 11.60
CA LEU A 423 -3.56 -18.05 10.82
C LEU A 423 -3.79 -18.28 9.32
N ALA A 424 -4.40 -19.40 8.93
CA ALA A 424 -4.82 -19.66 7.55
C ALA A 424 -5.77 -18.57 7.03
N GLU A 425 -6.75 -18.15 7.83
CA GLU A 425 -7.66 -17.05 7.48
C GLU A 425 -6.92 -15.71 7.36
N LEU A 426 -6.00 -15.39 8.28
CA LEU A 426 -5.20 -14.16 8.20
C LEU A 426 -4.31 -14.14 6.95
N HIS A 427 -3.67 -15.28 6.63
CA HIS A 427 -2.86 -15.43 5.42
C HIS A 427 -3.67 -15.25 4.14
N HIS A 428 -4.84 -15.89 4.07
CA HIS A 428 -5.77 -15.67 2.98
C HIS A 428 -6.18 -14.21 2.86
N ASN A 429 -6.49 -13.54 3.97
CA ASN A 429 -6.87 -12.13 3.98
C ASN A 429 -5.74 -11.22 3.47
N HIS A 430 -4.49 -11.53 3.84
CA HIS A 430 -3.31 -10.81 3.37
C HIS A 430 -3.18 -10.93 1.84
N ILE A 431 -3.28 -12.15 1.29
CA ILE A 431 -3.24 -12.38 -0.17
C ILE A 431 -4.43 -11.69 -0.86
N ALA A 432 -5.64 -11.78 -0.30
CA ALA A 432 -6.83 -11.16 -0.86
C ALA A 432 -6.73 -9.62 -0.90
N ASP A 433 -6.09 -9.00 0.10
CA ASP A 433 -5.84 -7.56 0.14
C ASP A 433 -4.85 -7.12 -0.95
N GLU A 434 -3.82 -7.93 -1.26
CA GLU A 434 -2.93 -7.68 -2.40
C GLU A 434 -3.65 -7.91 -3.74
N ALA A 435 -4.44 -8.97 -3.85
CA ALA A 435 -5.20 -9.33 -5.04
C ALA A 435 -6.25 -8.25 -5.42
N ALA A 436 -6.69 -7.42 -4.48
CA ALA A 436 -7.58 -6.28 -4.73
C ALA A 436 -6.97 -5.23 -5.66
N PHE A 437 -5.65 -5.14 -5.74
CA PHE A 437 -4.94 -4.31 -6.71
C PHE A 437 -4.71 -5.03 -8.03
N LEU A 438 -4.48 -6.35 -7.99
CA LEU A 438 -4.24 -7.18 -9.17
C LEU A 438 -5.49 -7.32 -10.05
N GLY A 439 -6.67 -7.57 -9.48
CA GLY A 439 -7.91 -7.80 -10.23
C GLY A 439 -8.24 -6.68 -11.23
N PRO A 440 -8.36 -5.41 -10.79
CA PRO A 440 -8.60 -4.26 -11.67
C PRO A 440 -7.48 -4.07 -12.71
N ALA A 441 -6.22 -4.23 -12.31
CA ALA A 441 -5.09 -4.09 -13.22
C ALA A 441 -5.07 -5.18 -14.31
N LEU A 442 -5.45 -6.41 -13.94
CA LEU A 442 -5.54 -7.55 -14.86
C LEU A 442 -6.61 -7.31 -15.92
N VAL A 443 -7.83 -6.91 -15.55
CA VAL A 443 -8.91 -6.67 -16.53
C VAL A 443 -8.69 -5.43 -17.39
N GLN A 444 -7.85 -4.49 -16.93
CA GLN A 444 -7.47 -3.31 -17.70
C GLN A 444 -6.47 -3.66 -18.81
N ASP A 445 -5.45 -4.46 -18.48
CA ASP A 445 -4.27 -4.67 -19.33
C ASP A 445 -4.28 -6.05 -20.04
N TYR A 446 -5.15 -6.98 -19.65
CA TYR A 446 -5.28 -8.33 -20.24
C TYR A 446 -6.71 -8.64 -20.67
N SER A 447 -6.88 -9.21 -21.88
CA SER A 447 -8.20 -9.52 -22.46
C SER A 447 -8.63 -10.97 -22.23
N PHE A 448 -9.86 -11.11 -21.74
CA PHE A 448 -10.60 -12.37 -21.67
C PHE A 448 -11.64 -12.50 -22.79
N ASP A 449 -11.53 -11.70 -23.87
CA ASP A 449 -12.42 -11.80 -25.02
C ASP A 449 -12.35 -13.21 -25.64
N GLY A 450 -13.52 -13.78 -25.93
CA GLY A 450 -13.63 -15.14 -26.48
C GLY A 450 -13.53 -16.27 -25.45
N VAL A 451 -13.32 -15.97 -24.16
CA VAL A 451 -13.42 -16.95 -23.07
C VAL A 451 -14.88 -17.04 -22.62
N SER A 452 -15.42 -18.26 -22.57
CA SER A 452 -16.77 -18.54 -22.04
C SER A 452 -16.72 -19.33 -20.73
N THR A 453 -15.75 -20.24 -20.61
CA THR A 453 -15.49 -21.04 -19.39
C THR A 453 -14.09 -20.77 -18.85
N LEU A 454 -14.01 -20.29 -17.61
CA LEU A 454 -12.76 -19.96 -16.93
C LEU A 454 -12.60 -20.85 -15.69
N LEU A 455 -11.49 -21.58 -15.56
CA LEU A 455 -11.08 -22.17 -14.29
C LEU A 455 -10.05 -21.27 -13.63
N VAL A 456 -10.08 -21.11 -12.30
CA VAL A 456 -9.08 -20.34 -11.56
C VAL A 456 -8.60 -21.12 -10.33
N ALA A 457 -7.30 -21.10 -10.05
CA ALA A 457 -6.72 -21.61 -8.82
C ALA A 457 -5.79 -20.57 -8.17
N GLY A 458 -5.78 -20.54 -6.84
CA GLY A 458 -4.97 -19.63 -6.02
C GLY A 458 -5.80 -18.89 -4.97
N ALA A 459 -5.18 -18.52 -3.84
CA ALA A 459 -5.90 -17.92 -2.72
C ALA A 459 -6.57 -16.57 -3.07
N GLY A 460 -5.98 -15.78 -3.98
CA GLY A 460 -6.54 -14.51 -4.45
C GLY A 460 -7.73 -14.63 -5.43
N SER A 461 -8.18 -15.85 -5.75
CA SER A 461 -9.18 -16.10 -6.80
C SER A 461 -10.49 -15.36 -6.60
N GLY A 462 -10.99 -15.25 -5.37
CA GLY A 462 -12.30 -14.63 -5.11
C GLY A 462 -12.35 -13.15 -5.50
N VAL A 463 -11.29 -12.41 -5.17
CA VAL A 463 -11.19 -10.97 -5.47
C VAL A 463 -10.92 -10.73 -6.96
N VAL A 464 -10.02 -11.51 -7.56
CA VAL A 464 -9.69 -11.38 -8.99
C VAL A 464 -10.90 -11.73 -9.87
N LEU A 465 -11.63 -12.81 -9.54
CA LEU A 465 -12.85 -13.18 -10.25
C LEU A 465 -13.93 -12.10 -10.13
N GLY A 466 -14.05 -11.43 -8.99
CA GLY A 466 -14.95 -10.28 -8.83
C GLY A 466 -14.72 -9.22 -9.92
N SER A 467 -13.45 -8.88 -10.19
CA SER A 467 -13.10 -7.93 -11.26
C SER A 467 -13.36 -8.49 -12.67
N VAL A 468 -12.97 -9.74 -12.93
CA VAL A 468 -13.13 -10.37 -14.25
C VAL A 468 -14.61 -10.52 -14.61
N LEU A 469 -15.43 -11.09 -13.73
CA LEU A 469 -16.82 -11.41 -14.02
C LEU A 469 -17.72 -10.16 -14.07
N SER A 470 -17.34 -9.09 -13.36
CA SER A 470 -18.00 -7.78 -13.47
C SER A 470 -17.75 -7.10 -14.82
N ARG A 471 -16.61 -7.40 -15.47
CA ARG A 471 -16.25 -6.82 -16.77
C ARG A 471 -16.75 -7.64 -17.96
N TYR A 472 -16.87 -8.95 -17.79
CA TYR A 472 -17.20 -9.93 -18.84
C TYR A 472 -18.45 -10.75 -18.46
N ASP A 473 -19.64 -10.26 -18.84
CA ASP A 473 -20.94 -10.86 -18.50
C ASP A 473 -21.15 -12.29 -19.03
N GLY A 474 -20.47 -12.64 -20.13
CA GLY A 474 -20.60 -13.95 -20.79
C GLY A 474 -19.75 -15.07 -20.19
N VAL A 475 -18.89 -14.76 -19.22
CA VAL A 475 -17.95 -15.74 -18.64
C VAL A 475 -18.63 -16.47 -17.47
N SER A 476 -18.54 -17.80 -17.48
CA SER A 476 -18.80 -18.67 -16.33
C SER A 476 -17.48 -19.15 -15.74
N ALA A 477 -17.39 -19.21 -14.40
CA ALA A 477 -16.13 -19.52 -13.72
C ALA A 477 -16.22 -20.75 -12.80
N GLY A 478 -15.12 -21.48 -12.72
CA GLY A 478 -14.85 -22.48 -11.69
C GLY A 478 -13.70 -22.03 -10.79
N VAL A 479 -13.79 -22.30 -9.49
CA VAL A 479 -12.66 -22.13 -8.55
C VAL A 479 -12.18 -23.50 -8.11
N LEU A 480 -10.90 -23.75 -8.30
CA LEU A 480 -10.20 -24.98 -7.93
C LEU A 480 -9.40 -24.76 -6.65
N GLY A 481 -9.60 -25.61 -5.65
CA GLY A 481 -8.84 -25.58 -4.40
C GLY A 481 -9.30 -26.62 -3.39
N LEU A 482 -8.61 -26.70 -2.26
CA LEU A 482 -9.01 -27.55 -1.14
C LEU A 482 -10.31 -27.00 -0.50
N PRO A 483 -11.14 -27.86 0.14
CA PRO A 483 -12.39 -27.41 0.74
C PRO A 483 -12.26 -26.21 1.69
N SER A 484 -11.20 -26.16 2.51
CA SER A 484 -10.91 -25.05 3.42
C SER A 484 -10.59 -23.74 2.72
N GLU A 485 -9.93 -23.79 1.56
CA GLU A 485 -9.59 -22.62 0.75
C GLU A 485 -10.84 -22.09 0.02
N LEU A 486 -11.65 -23.01 -0.50
CA LEU A 486 -12.88 -22.69 -1.25
C LEU A 486 -13.91 -21.95 -0.40
N ASP A 487 -13.98 -22.21 0.91
CA ASP A 487 -14.87 -21.48 1.81
C ASP A 487 -14.44 -20.02 1.99
N LEU A 488 -13.13 -19.75 2.08
CA LEU A 488 -12.57 -18.39 2.15
C LEU A 488 -12.74 -17.63 0.83
N ILE A 489 -12.52 -18.29 -0.30
CA ILE A 489 -12.74 -17.71 -1.63
C ILE A 489 -14.23 -17.36 -1.84
N ARG A 490 -15.15 -18.23 -1.40
CA ARG A 490 -16.60 -17.95 -1.45
C ARG A 490 -16.97 -16.74 -0.60
N ARG A 491 -16.37 -16.59 0.59
CA ARG A 491 -16.57 -15.43 1.46
C ARG A 491 -16.15 -14.13 0.75
N ASP A 492 -15.01 -14.14 0.06
CA ASP A 492 -14.55 -12.95 -0.67
C ASP A 492 -15.45 -12.60 -1.85
N LEU A 493 -15.95 -13.61 -2.59
CA LEU A 493 -16.94 -13.43 -3.66
C LEU A 493 -18.27 -12.85 -3.16
N GLY A 494 -18.58 -12.99 -1.87
CA GLY A 494 -19.76 -12.38 -1.26
C GLY A 494 -19.80 -10.85 -1.34
N LYS A 495 -18.69 -10.20 -1.70
CA LYS A 495 -18.64 -8.76 -2.03
C LYS A 495 -19.35 -8.41 -3.36
N TRP A 496 -19.62 -9.42 -4.19
CA TRP A 496 -20.32 -9.29 -5.49
C TRP A 496 -21.54 -10.23 -5.54
N PRO A 497 -22.62 -9.93 -4.79
CA PRO A 497 -23.79 -10.79 -4.71
C PRO A 497 -24.45 -11.05 -6.08
N GLU A 498 -24.31 -10.14 -7.04
CA GLU A 498 -24.79 -10.28 -8.42
C GLU A 498 -24.08 -11.39 -9.22
N LEU A 499 -22.93 -11.86 -8.75
CA LEU A 499 -22.19 -12.96 -9.36
C LEU A 499 -22.58 -14.34 -8.79
N GLU A 500 -23.53 -14.39 -7.86
CA GLU A 500 -24.02 -15.63 -7.27
C GLU A 500 -24.55 -16.58 -8.37
N GLY A 501 -24.10 -17.83 -8.35
CA GLY A 501 -24.44 -18.85 -9.34
C GLY A 501 -23.64 -18.81 -10.66
N ARG A 502 -22.78 -17.81 -10.87
CA ARG A 502 -21.81 -17.79 -12.00
C ARG A 502 -20.48 -18.48 -11.69
N VAL A 503 -20.24 -18.79 -10.41
CA VAL A 503 -19.02 -19.42 -9.91
C VAL A 503 -19.32 -20.79 -9.31
N VAL A 504 -18.61 -21.82 -9.77
CA VAL A 504 -18.74 -23.20 -9.29
C VAL A 504 -17.47 -23.63 -8.55
N ASN A 505 -17.62 -24.32 -7.43
CA ASN A 505 -16.46 -24.84 -6.68
C ASN A 505 -16.05 -26.22 -7.20
N HIS A 506 -14.76 -26.40 -7.43
CA HIS A 506 -14.12 -27.66 -7.79
C HIS A 506 -13.17 -28.08 -6.65
N PRO A 507 -13.65 -28.84 -5.65
CA PRO A 507 -12.85 -29.28 -4.51
C PRO A 507 -11.83 -30.33 -4.93
N GLN A 508 -10.59 -29.91 -5.17
CA GLN A 508 -9.48 -30.76 -5.59
C GLN A 508 -8.14 -30.05 -5.35
N SER A 509 -7.06 -30.82 -5.27
CA SER A 509 -5.71 -30.25 -5.24
C SER A 509 -5.34 -29.63 -6.59
N VAL A 510 -4.66 -28.48 -6.58
CA VAL A 510 -4.10 -27.86 -7.79
C VAL A 510 -3.07 -28.75 -8.50
N MET A 511 -2.50 -29.71 -7.79
CA MET A 511 -1.56 -30.70 -8.35
C MET A 511 -2.26 -31.80 -9.15
N SER A 512 -3.59 -31.94 -9.05
CA SER A 512 -4.35 -32.98 -9.75
C SER A 512 -4.80 -32.52 -11.14
N GLU A 513 -5.04 -33.48 -12.03
CA GLU A 513 -5.72 -33.21 -13.29
C GLU A 513 -7.12 -32.62 -13.02
N PRO A 514 -7.48 -31.45 -13.59
CA PRO A 514 -8.78 -30.85 -13.34
C PRO A 514 -9.92 -31.74 -13.83
N HIS A 515 -10.90 -31.97 -12.98
CA HIS A 515 -12.14 -32.66 -13.38
C HIS A 515 -12.96 -31.79 -14.34
N VAL A 516 -13.16 -32.27 -15.58
CA VAL A 516 -14.00 -31.62 -16.59
C VAL A 516 -15.35 -32.33 -16.68
N GLU A 517 -16.41 -31.67 -16.22
CA GLU A 517 -17.77 -32.16 -16.41
C GLU A 517 -18.21 -31.86 -17.85
N HIS A 518 -18.40 -32.90 -18.66
CA HIS A 518 -18.91 -32.85 -20.05
C HIS A 518 -17.99 -32.22 -21.11
N GLY A 519 -16.90 -32.93 -21.44
CA GLY A 519 -16.41 -33.11 -22.82
C GLY A 519 -15.71 -31.95 -23.55
N ASN A 520 -15.93 -30.70 -23.14
CA ASN A 520 -15.17 -29.55 -23.64
C ASN A 520 -14.50 -28.93 -22.41
N GLY A 521 -13.17 -29.02 -22.31
CA GLY A 521 -12.40 -28.42 -21.23
C GLY A 521 -12.62 -26.90 -21.09
N PHE A 522 -11.86 -26.26 -20.21
CA PHE A 522 -11.97 -24.83 -19.99
C PHE A 522 -11.33 -24.03 -21.14
N ASP A 523 -11.98 -22.94 -21.56
CA ASP A 523 -11.41 -22.00 -22.55
C ASP A 523 -10.16 -21.30 -22.00
N ALA A 524 -10.15 -21.05 -20.69
CA ALA A 524 -8.97 -20.58 -19.98
C ALA A 524 -8.85 -21.26 -18.61
N TYR A 525 -7.63 -21.58 -18.20
CA TYR A 525 -7.32 -21.94 -16.82
C TYR A 525 -6.28 -20.95 -16.29
N LEU A 526 -6.63 -20.20 -15.25
CA LEU A 526 -5.82 -19.16 -14.63
C LEU A 526 -5.18 -19.67 -13.33
N LEU A 527 -3.85 -19.66 -13.26
CA LEU A 527 -3.06 -19.93 -12.05
C LEU A 527 -2.59 -18.59 -11.47
N LEU A 528 -3.09 -18.21 -10.29
CA LEU A 528 -2.86 -16.90 -9.67
C LEU A 528 -1.87 -16.97 -8.50
N GLU A 529 -0.62 -16.53 -8.73
CA GLU A 529 0.46 -16.47 -7.73
C GLU A 529 0.63 -17.81 -6.98
N VAL A 530 0.49 -18.92 -7.70
CA VAL A 530 0.60 -20.29 -7.16
C VAL A 530 1.94 -20.93 -7.53
N THR A 531 2.56 -20.50 -8.64
CA THR A 531 3.68 -21.23 -9.22
C THR A 531 4.98 -21.05 -8.43
N GLY A 532 5.11 -19.92 -7.73
CA GLY A 532 6.19 -19.67 -6.77
C GLY A 532 6.18 -20.59 -5.54
N HIS A 533 5.10 -21.31 -5.26
CA HIS A 533 5.02 -22.23 -4.10
C HIS A 533 5.61 -23.61 -4.37
N TYR A 534 5.87 -23.95 -5.63
CA TYR A 534 6.29 -25.30 -6.03
C TYR A 534 7.70 -25.27 -6.61
N ARG A 535 8.48 -26.30 -6.31
CA ARG A 535 9.80 -26.54 -6.95
C ARG A 535 9.61 -26.88 -8.43
N ASP A 536 10.68 -26.78 -9.21
CA ASP A 536 10.61 -26.91 -10.67
C ASP A 536 9.97 -28.21 -11.16
N ASP A 537 10.34 -29.36 -10.59
CA ASP A 537 9.77 -30.66 -10.96
C ASP A 537 8.26 -30.74 -10.65
N ASP A 538 7.86 -30.24 -9.47
CA ASP A 538 6.47 -30.21 -9.04
C ASP A 538 5.65 -29.19 -9.85
N LEU A 539 6.24 -28.04 -10.17
CA LEU A 539 5.61 -27.04 -11.02
C LEU A 539 5.43 -27.55 -12.45
N ALA A 540 6.42 -28.25 -13.02
CA ALA A 540 6.29 -28.87 -14.33
C ALA A 540 5.15 -29.90 -14.36
N LEU A 541 4.99 -30.69 -13.29
CA LEU A 541 3.85 -31.60 -13.12
C LEU A 541 2.53 -30.84 -13.00
N LEU A 542 2.46 -29.78 -12.17
CA LEU A 542 1.27 -28.94 -12.01
C LEU A 542 0.84 -28.34 -13.34
N LEU A 543 1.75 -27.72 -14.09
CA LEU A 543 1.47 -27.11 -15.38
C LEU A 543 0.98 -28.13 -16.41
N ARG A 544 1.59 -29.32 -16.43
CA ARG A 544 1.18 -30.43 -17.29
C ARG A 544 -0.24 -30.90 -16.98
N ASN A 545 -0.55 -31.08 -15.69
CA ASN A 545 -1.87 -31.49 -15.23
C ASN A 545 -2.91 -30.40 -15.48
N ALA A 546 -2.58 -29.13 -15.23
CA ALA A 546 -3.45 -28.01 -15.53
C ALA A 546 -3.80 -27.95 -17.03
N ALA A 547 -2.82 -28.21 -17.90
CA ALA A 547 -3.03 -28.22 -19.33
C ALA A 547 -4.00 -29.32 -19.78
N THR A 548 -4.21 -30.42 -19.05
CA THR A 548 -5.17 -31.48 -19.43
C THR A 548 -6.63 -31.03 -19.32
N GLY A 549 -6.91 -30.05 -18.45
CA GLY A 549 -8.24 -29.48 -18.25
C GLY A 549 -8.68 -28.49 -19.32
N LEU A 550 -7.80 -28.10 -20.25
CA LEU A 550 -8.09 -27.12 -21.30
C LEU A 550 -8.88 -27.72 -22.47
N ALA A 551 -9.74 -26.90 -23.09
CA ALA A 551 -10.28 -27.18 -24.41
C ALA A 551 -9.18 -27.19 -25.49
N ASP A 552 -9.48 -27.70 -26.70
CA ASP A 552 -8.50 -27.82 -27.80
C ASP A 552 -7.83 -26.48 -28.18
N ASN A 553 -8.55 -25.36 -28.04
CA ASN A 553 -8.03 -24.00 -28.25
C ASN A 553 -7.92 -23.20 -26.94
N GLY A 554 -8.02 -23.89 -25.79
CA GLY A 554 -7.94 -23.27 -24.49
C GLY A 554 -6.52 -22.79 -24.18
N LYS A 555 -6.41 -21.82 -23.28
CA LYS A 555 -5.12 -21.26 -22.83
C LYS A 555 -4.91 -21.47 -21.33
N LEU A 556 -3.70 -21.90 -20.97
CA LEU A 556 -3.25 -21.84 -19.58
C LEU A 556 -2.66 -20.46 -19.35
N VAL A 557 -3.20 -19.71 -18.40
CA VAL A 557 -2.77 -18.35 -18.09
C VAL A 557 -2.11 -18.39 -16.71
N VAL A 558 -0.85 -18.02 -16.64
CA VAL A 558 -0.11 -17.92 -15.36
C VAL A 558 0.05 -16.45 -15.02
N VAL A 559 -0.44 -16.05 -13.85
CA VAL A 559 -0.24 -14.71 -13.30
C VAL A 559 0.71 -14.84 -12.13
N GLU A 560 1.93 -14.32 -12.29
CA GLU A 560 3.01 -14.54 -11.33
C GLU A 560 3.99 -13.37 -11.30
N ARG A 561 4.67 -13.19 -10.17
CA ARG A 561 5.83 -12.30 -10.08
C ARG A 561 7.05 -13.01 -10.63
N LEU A 562 7.62 -12.46 -11.71
CA LEU A 562 8.86 -12.96 -12.29
C LEU A 562 9.96 -11.90 -12.20
N SER A 563 11.17 -12.36 -11.95
CA SER A 563 12.37 -11.52 -12.01
C SER A 563 12.79 -11.31 -13.47
N ASN A 564 13.40 -10.15 -13.75
CA ASN A 564 14.01 -9.89 -15.05
C ASN A 564 15.37 -10.60 -15.14
N ASP A 565 15.73 -11.06 -16.34
CA ASP A 565 17.00 -11.72 -16.56
C ASP A 565 18.16 -10.71 -16.38
N GLY A 566 19.08 -10.98 -15.45
CA GLY A 566 20.35 -10.25 -15.32
C GLY A 566 20.30 -8.91 -14.58
N SER A 567 19.17 -8.51 -13.98
CA SER A 567 19.08 -7.35 -13.08
C SER A 567 18.26 -7.70 -11.84
N PHE A 568 18.87 -7.63 -10.66
CA PHE A 568 18.20 -7.86 -9.39
C PHE A 568 18.48 -6.68 -8.47
N ASN A 569 17.44 -6.16 -7.83
CA ASN A 569 17.58 -5.23 -6.73
C ASN A 569 17.49 -5.98 -5.38
N GLU A 570 17.87 -5.30 -4.31
CA GLU A 570 17.94 -5.89 -2.97
C GLU A 570 16.55 -6.40 -2.52
N ASP A 571 15.50 -5.59 -2.72
CA ASP A 571 14.13 -5.92 -2.30
C ASP A 571 13.59 -7.19 -3.00
N GLN A 572 13.85 -7.35 -4.30
CA GLN A 572 13.47 -8.55 -5.06
C GLN A 572 14.22 -9.78 -4.56
N SER A 573 15.50 -9.62 -4.21
CA SER A 573 16.33 -10.72 -3.69
C SER A 573 15.91 -11.12 -2.28
N GLU A 574 15.52 -10.15 -1.45
CA GLU A 574 14.97 -10.40 -0.10
C GLU A 574 13.68 -11.22 -0.19
N PHE A 575 12.76 -10.86 -1.10
CA PHE A 575 11.52 -11.60 -1.31
C PHE A 575 11.76 -13.02 -1.89
N ASP A 576 12.71 -13.19 -2.81
CA ASP A 576 13.09 -14.51 -3.34
C ASP A 576 13.62 -15.44 -2.24
N LEU A 577 14.51 -14.94 -1.37
CA LEU A 577 14.99 -15.70 -0.21
C LEU A 577 13.87 -16.03 0.78
N LEU A 578 12.88 -15.14 0.92
CA LEU A 578 11.71 -15.40 1.74
C LEU A 578 10.88 -16.55 1.18
N MET A 579 10.62 -16.57 -0.14
CA MET A 579 9.94 -17.66 -0.83
C MET A 579 10.68 -18.99 -0.66
N LEU A 580 12.02 -18.97 -0.68
CA LEU A 580 12.85 -20.14 -0.42
C LEU A 580 12.63 -20.68 0.99
N CYS A 581 12.57 -19.81 1.99
CA CYS A 581 12.35 -20.22 3.37
C CYS A 581 10.93 -20.75 3.61
N MET A 582 9.92 -20.13 2.98
CA MET A 582 8.51 -20.51 3.15
C MET A 582 8.13 -21.79 2.40
N HIS A 583 8.61 -21.95 1.17
CA HIS A 583 8.11 -22.99 0.24
C HIS A 583 9.22 -23.92 -0.28
N GLY A 584 10.50 -23.57 -0.09
CA GLY A 584 11.59 -24.30 -0.74
C GLY A 584 11.66 -24.05 -2.24
N SER A 585 11.08 -22.94 -2.70
CA SER A 585 11.05 -22.49 -4.10
C SER A 585 11.38 -20.99 -4.16
N GLY A 586 11.15 -20.32 -5.28
CA GLY A 586 11.57 -18.92 -5.42
C GLY A 586 10.85 -18.17 -6.53
N VAL A 587 11.21 -16.90 -6.66
CA VAL A 587 10.82 -16.02 -7.74
C VAL A 587 11.69 -16.33 -8.95
N ARG A 588 11.10 -17.05 -9.90
CA ARG A 588 11.80 -17.42 -11.14
C ARG A 588 12.07 -16.19 -12.01
N THR A 589 13.19 -16.23 -12.69
CA THR A 589 13.41 -15.40 -13.87
C THR A 589 12.50 -15.84 -15.02
N LYS A 590 12.31 -14.97 -16.01
CA LYS A 590 11.54 -15.32 -17.23
C LYS A 590 12.14 -16.53 -17.96
N ALA A 591 13.48 -16.62 -18.01
CA ALA A 591 14.15 -17.76 -18.61
C ALA A 591 13.94 -19.06 -17.82
N GLU A 592 14.07 -19.03 -16.49
CA GLU A 592 13.84 -20.21 -15.64
C GLU A 592 12.40 -20.70 -15.74
N PHE A 593 11.42 -19.79 -15.70
CA PHE A 593 10.03 -20.16 -15.87
C PHE A 593 9.76 -20.80 -17.24
N ALA A 594 10.35 -20.27 -18.32
CA ALA A 594 10.22 -20.83 -19.66
C ALA A 594 10.80 -22.26 -19.76
N CYS A 595 11.90 -22.55 -19.05
CA CYS A 595 12.44 -23.91 -18.96
C CYS A 595 11.45 -24.86 -18.27
N VAL A 596 10.88 -24.46 -17.12
CA VAL A 596 9.88 -25.30 -16.42
C VAL A 596 8.63 -25.53 -17.27
N ALA A 597 8.18 -24.51 -18.01
CA ALA A 597 7.07 -24.66 -18.96
C ALA A 597 7.43 -25.66 -20.07
N ALA A 598 8.64 -25.62 -20.61
CA ALA A 598 9.12 -26.57 -21.61
C ALA A 598 9.15 -28.01 -21.08
N ASP A 599 9.58 -28.21 -19.82
CA ASP A 599 9.56 -29.53 -19.15
C ASP A 599 8.13 -30.05 -18.91
N ALA A 600 7.14 -29.15 -18.83
CA ALA A 600 5.72 -29.50 -18.83
C ALA A 600 5.16 -29.82 -20.23
N GLY A 601 5.93 -29.66 -21.30
CA GLY A 601 5.47 -29.78 -22.68
C GLY A 601 4.70 -28.56 -23.19
N LEU A 602 4.95 -27.40 -22.59
CA LEU A 602 4.30 -26.13 -22.90
C LEU A 602 5.33 -25.10 -23.40
N GLU A 603 4.86 -24.09 -24.12
CA GLU A 603 5.63 -22.90 -24.48
C GLU A 603 4.92 -21.64 -23.99
N VAL A 604 5.71 -20.64 -23.58
CA VAL A 604 5.20 -19.29 -23.27
C VAL A 604 4.96 -18.57 -24.61
N ALA A 605 3.71 -18.49 -25.02
CA ALA A 605 3.30 -17.93 -26.31
C ALA A 605 3.16 -16.39 -26.28
N ALA A 606 2.83 -15.83 -25.12
CA ALA A 606 2.78 -14.39 -24.89
C ALA A 606 3.07 -14.06 -23.43
N SER A 607 3.56 -12.84 -23.19
CA SER A 607 3.79 -12.28 -21.85
C SER A 607 3.31 -10.84 -21.85
N THR A 608 2.57 -10.45 -20.82
CA THR A 608 2.08 -9.08 -20.60
C THR A 608 2.31 -8.69 -19.15
N LEU A 609 2.79 -7.48 -18.89
CA LEU A 609 2.92 -6.97 -17.53
C LEU A 609 1.69 -6.17 -17.13
N VAL A 610 1.12 -6.48 -15.96
CA VAL A 610 -0.03 -5.79 -15.39
C VAL A 610 0.32 -5.17 -14.04
N GLY A 611 -0.45 -4.17 -13.61
CA GLY A 611 -0.27 -3.52 -12.29
C GLY A 611 1.14 -2.98 -12.08
N TRP A 612 1.80 -3.40 -10.99
CA TRP A 612 3.18 -3.06 -10.65
C TRP A 612 4.22 -4.05 -11.20
N GLY A 613 3.98 -4.59 -12.40
CA GLY A 613 4.94 -5.48 -13.08
C GLY A 613 4.72 -6.98 -12.84
N ILE A 614 3.50 -7.37 -12.45
CA ILE A 614 3.12 -8.78 -12.37
C ILE A 614 3.02 -9.34 -13.79
N SER A 615 3.61 -10.50 -14.04
CA SER A 615 3.61 -11.13 -15.36
C SER A 615 2.35 -11.96 -15.56
N VAL A 616 1.70 -11.77 -16.71
CA VAL A 616 0.61 -12.61 -17.22
C VAL A 616 1.13 -13.36 -18.43
N LEU A 617 1.21 -14.69 -18.35
CA LEU A 617 1.83 -15.55 -19.34
C LEU A 617 0.77 -16.45 -19.96
N ASP A 618 0.68 -16.41 -21.29
CA ASP A 618 -0.16 -17.35 -22.05
C ASP A 618 0.70 -18.58 -22.41
N LEU A 619 0.37 -19.72 -21.82
CA LEU A 619 1.02 -21.00 -22.11
C LEU A 619 0.17 -21.83 -23.08
N ARG A 620 0.85 -22.51 -23.99
CA ARG A 620 0.23 -23.41 -25.00
C ARG A 620 1.01 -24.71 -25.09
N ARG A 621 0.34 -25.80 -25.48
CA ARG A 621 1.01 -27.07 -25.73
C ARG A 621 1.93 -26.98 -26.95
N VAL A 622 3.16 -27.46 -26.81
CA VAL A 622 4.08 -27.61 -27.95
C VAL A 622 3.51 -28.68 -28.88
N ARG A 623 3.33 -28.33 -30.16
CA ARG A 623 2.76 -29.23 -31.19
C ARG A 623 3.76 -30.25 -31.72
#